data_AF-A0A2V9EDC3-F1
#
_entry.id   AF-A0A2V9EDC3-F1
#
_cell.length_a   1.000
_cell.length_b   1.000
_cell.length_c   1.000
_cell.angle_alpha   90.00
_cell.angle_beta   90.00
_cell.angle_gamma   90.00
#
_symmetry.space_group_name_H-M   'P 1'
#
loop_
_entity.id
_entity.type
_entity.pdbx_description
1 polymer ?
#
loop_
_entity_poly.entity_id
_entity_poly.type
_entity_poly.pdbx_seq_one_letter_code
_entity_poly.pdbx_strand_id
1 'polypeptide(L)'
;MLDQGVWAEVKVGDEHLRLFSEHNAIGVQASVYNVKAKNWIAPSEPVDDIEQGKDRAAAHARAYLRNAGNLELPSLDWKKSRSV
;
A
#
# COMPACT_ATOMS: atom_id res chain seq x y z
N MET A 1 -6.49 -16.84 -1.84
CA MET A 1 -7.71 -16.05 -1.58
C MET A 1 -7.32 -14.98 -0.58
N LEU A 2 -7.61 -13.70 -0.84
CA LEU A 2 -7.36 -12.62 0.12
C LEU A 2 -8.56 -12.60 1.08
N ASP A 3 -8.39 -13.20 2.25
CA ASP A 3 -9.53 -13.46 3.13
C ASP A 3 -9.89 -12.21 3.95
N GLN A 4 -8.89 -11.40 4.28
CA GLN A 4 -9.00 -10.17 5.08
C GLN A 4 -7.91 -9.17 4.71
N GLY A 5 -8.20 -7.87 4.77
CA GLY A 5 -7.20 -6.84 4.50
C GLY A 5 -7.76 -5.44 4.48
N VAL A 6 -6.86 -4.47 4.30
CA VAL A 6 -7.18 -3.08 4.06
C VAL A 6 -6.40 -2.54 2.88
N TRP A 7 -6.95 -1.51 2.26
CA TRP A 7 -6.28 -0.77 1.21
C TRP A 7 -6.54 0.72 1.34
N ALA A 8 -5.63 1.53 0.81
CA ALA A 8 -5.78 2.97 0.71
C ALA A 8 -5.39 3.44 -0.71
N GLU A 9 -5.98 4.54 -1.16
CA GLU A 9 -5.67 5.15 -2.45
C GLU A 9 -5.10 6.56 -2.23
N VAL A 10 -3.99 6.84 -2.92
CA VAL A 10 -3.32 8.14 -2.89
C VAL A 10 -3.19 8.66 -4.31
N LYS A 11 -3.62 9.90 -4.52
CA LYS A 11 -3.40 10.66 -5.76
C LYS A 11 -2.77 11.99 -5.39
N VAL A 12 -1.51 12.19 -5.75
CA VAL A 12 -0.79 13.43 -5.45
C VAL A 12 0.16 13.76 -6.59
N GLY A 13 0.13 15.02 -7.05
CA GLY A 13 0.84 15.41 -8.27
C GLY A 13 0.44 14.53 -9.45
N ASP A 14 1.43 13.90 -10.08
CA ASP A 14 1.24 12.99 -11.20
C ASP A 14 1.18 11.50 -10.81
N GLU A 15 1.27 11.20 -9.51
CA GLU A 15 1.33 9.84 -8.97
C GLU A 15 -0.05 9.34 -8.53
N HIS A 16 -0.30 8.05 -8.78
CA HIS A 16 -1.50 7.36 -8.30
C HIS A 16 -1.10 6.01 -7.71
N LEU A 17 -1.13 5.94 -6.38
CA LEU A 17 -0.72 4.76 -5.63
C LEU A 17 -1.92 4.06 -4.99
N ARG A 18 -1.84 2.73 -4.91
CA ARG A 18 -2.66 1.91 -4.02
C ARG A 18 -1.76 1.18 -3.05
N LEU A 19 -2.09 1.31 -1.78
CA LEU A 19 -1.41 0.69 -0.67
C LEU A 19 -2.29 -0.45 -0.15
N PHE A 20 -1.67 -1.56 0.23
CA PHE A 20 -2.34 -2.77 0.68
C PHE A 20 -1.67 -3.28 1.95
N SER A 21 -2.48 -3.76 2.87
CA SER A 21 -2.07 -4.56 4.03
C SER A 21 -3.06 -5.70 4.15
N GLU A 22 -2.67 -6.90 3.74
CA GLU A 22 -3.62 -7.99 3.46
C GLU A 22 -3.12 -9.33 3.97
N HIS A 23 -4.05 -10.15 4.43
CA HIS A 23 -3.82 -11.53 4.82
C HIS A 23 -4.03 -12.46 3.62
N ASN A 24 -3.05 -13.31 3.36
CA ASN A 24 -3.12 -14.36 2.35
C ASN A 24 -2.71 -15.72 2.94
N ALA A 25 -2.57 -16.75 2.10
CA ALA A 25 -2.26 -18.11 2.55
C ALA A 25 -0.87 -18.28 3.21
N ILE A 26 0.03 -17.30 3.03
CA ILE A 26 1.40 -17.32 3.56
C ILE A 26 1.62 -16.31 4.70
N GLY A 27 0.59 -15.55 5.09
CA GLY A 27 0.65 -14.60 6.20
C GLY A 27 0.11 -13.21 5.82
N VAL A 28 0.47 -12.20 6.62
CA VAL A 28 0.12 -10.80 6.33
C VAL A 28 1.24 -10.16 5.51
N GLN A 29 0.85 -9.35 4.52
CA GLN A 29 1.79 -8.68 3.64
C GLN A 29 1.40 -7.22 3.40
N ALA A 30 2.43 -6.37 3.32
CA ALA A 30 2.33 -5.00 2.85
C ALA A 30 2.69 -4.92 1.36
N SER A 31 1.91 -4.18 0.58
CA SER A 31 2.25 -3.93 -0.82
C SER A 31 1.90 -2.51 -1.26
N VAL A 32 2.65 -1.99 -2.22
CA VAL A 32 2.36 -0.69 -2.85
C VAL A 32 2.44 -0.83 -4.36
N TYR A 33 1.36 -0.45 -5.03
CA TYR A 33 1.23 -0.48 -6.48
C TYR A 33 1.05 0.93 -7.02
N ASN A 34 1.80 1.28 -8.08
CA ASN A 34 1.54 2.48 -8.85
C ASN A 34 0.54 2.15 -9.96
N VAL A 35 -0.67 2.69 -9.83
CA VAL A 35 -1.77 2.49 -10.80
C VAL A 35 -1.44 3.12 -12.15
N LYS A 36 -0.77 4.27 -12.14
CA LYS A 36 -0.42 5.00 -13.36
C LYS A 36 0.72 4.33 -14.12
N ALA A 37 1.82 4.04 -13.43
CA ALA A 37 3.00 3.38 -14.00
C ALA A 37 2.80 1.87 -14.22
N LYS A 38 1.72 1.30 -13.66
CA LYS A 38 1.35 -0.12 -13.74
C LYS A 38 2.45 -1.06 -13.23
N ASN A 39 3.11 -0.69 -12.13
CA ASN A 39 4.18 -1.49 -11.52
C ASN A 39 4.06 -1.54 -10.00
N TRP A 40 4.69 -2.56 -9.41
CA TRP A 40 4.82 -2.68 -7.97
C TRP A 40 6.02 -1.86 -7.49
N ILE A 41 5.79 -0.99 -6.52
CA ILE A 41 6.85 -0.25 -5.81
C ILE A 41 7.44 -1.14 -4.72
N ALA A 42 6.57 -1.82 -3.96
CA ALA A 42 6.94 -2.80 -2.95
C ALA A 42 5.99 -4.00 -3.08
N PRO A 43 6.44 -5.14 -3.62
CA PRO A 43 5.61 -6.32 -3.76
C PRO A 43 5.70 -7.21 -2.52
N SER A 44 4.56 -7.47 -1.88
CA SER A 44 4.36 -8.58 -0.93
C SER A 44 5.38 -8.68 0.21
N GLU A 45 5.73 -7.56 0.84
CA GLU A 45 6.61 -7.55 2.02
C GLU A 45 5.94 -8.27 3.19
N PRO A 46 6.53 -9.34 3.75
CA PRO A 46 5.97 -10.04 4.91
C PRO A 46 5.96 -9.15 6.15
N VAL A 47 4.85 -9.16 6.88
CA VAL A 47 4.64 -8.41 8.12
C VAL A 47 3.88 -9.26 9.14
N ASP A 48 3.97 -8.89 10.41
CA ASP A 48 3.37 -9.63 11.52
C ASP A 48 1.84 -9.49 11.56
N ASP A 49 1.34 -8.29 11.27
CA ASP A 49 -0.09 -7.98 11.33
C ASP A 49 -0.50 -6.83 10.38
N ILE A 50 -1.82 -6.58 10.32
CA ILE A 50 -2.42 -5.59 9.41
C ILE A 50 -1.98 -4.16 9.73
N GLU A 51 -1.83 -3.81 11.01
CA GLU A 51 -1.43 -2.45 11.40
C GLU A 51 0.04 -2.20 11.04
N GLN A 52 0.92 -3.18 11.32
CA GLN A 52 2.31 -3.14 10.85
C GLN A 52 2.36 -3.04 9.31
N GLY A 53 1.50 -3.77 8.60
CA GLY A 53 1.43 -3.68 7.15
C GLY A 53 0.99 -2.31 6.62
N LYS A 54 0.07 -1.62 7.32
CA LYS A 54 -0.30 -0.23 6.97
C LYS A 54 0.90 0.70 7.11
N ASP A 55 1.64 0.58 8.21
CA ASP A 55 2.84 1.39 8.47
C ASP A 55 3.92 1.14 7.42
N ARG A 56 4.16 -0.12 7.06
CA ARG A 56 5.13 -0.50 6.01
C ARG A 56 4.73 0.01 4.64
N ALA A 57 3.47 -0.17 4.25
CA ALA A 57 2.97 0.34 2.97
C ALA A 57 3.05 1.88 2.91
N ALA A 58 2.72 2.57 4.01
CA ALA A 58 2.84 4.02 4.11
C ALA A 58 4.30 4.49 4.02
N ALA A 59 5.23 3.78 4.67
CA ALA A 59 6.66 4.09 4.60
C ALA A 59 7.20 3.98 3.17
N HIS A 60 6.85 2.90 2.45
CA HIS A 60 7.22 2.72 1.05
C HIS A 60 6.63 3.80 0.15
N ALA A 61 5.35 4.10 0.31
CA ALA A 61 4.70 5.15 -0.47
C ALA A 61 5.34 6.52 -0.21
N ARG A 62 5.65 6.86 1.05
CA ARG A 62 6.33 8.11 1.41
C ARG A 62 7.72 8.19 0.80
N ALA A 63 8.51 7.12 0.88
CA ALA A 63 9.84 7.08 0.29
C ALA A 63 9.79 7.26 -1.23
N TYR A 64 8.85 6.57 -1.89
CA TYR A 64 8.63 6.69 -3.33
C TYR A 64 8.23 8.11 -3.73
N LEU A 65 7.22 8.71 -3.08
CA LEU A 65 6.74 10.07 -3.39
C LEU A 65 7.82 11.14 -3.19
N ARG A 66 8.64 10.98 -2.15
CA ARG A 66 9.79 11.85 -1.92
C ARG A 66 10.80 11.78 -3.07
N ASN A 67 11.05 10.58 -3.59
CA ASN A 67 11.98 10.37 -4.70
C ASN A 67 11.40 10.78 -6.07
N ALA A 68 10.09 10.62 -6.27
CA ALA A 68 9.41 10.91 -7.54
C ALA A 68 9.29 12.41 -7.84
N GLY A 69 9.31 13.26 -6.80
CA GLY A 69 9.22 14.71 -7.00
C GLY A 69 9.15 15.52 -5.71
N ASN A 70 9.74 15.01 -4.61
CA ASN A 70 9.63 15.60 -3.28
C ASN A 70 8.17 15.83 -2.84
N LEU A 71 7.28 14.90 -3.19
CA LEU A 71 5.86 14.94 -2.84
C LEU A 71 5.64 14.38 -1.44
N GLU A 72 4.68 14.93 -0.71
CA GLU A 72 4.29 14.44 0.61
C GLU A 72 3.17 13.40 0.50
N LEU A 73 3.22 12.41 1.40
CA LEU A 73 2.14 11.43 1.52
C LEU A 73 0.97 12.08 2.30
N PRO A 74 -0.22 12.23 1.69
CA PRO A 74 -1.39 12.73 2.39
C PRO A 74 -1.90 11.72 3.42
N SER A 75 -2.84 12.15 4.27
CA SER A 75 -3.53 11.25 5.20
C SER A 75 -4.19 10.08 4.46
N LEU A 76 -4.01 8.87 4.99
CA LEU A 76 -4.52 7.65 4.38
C LEU A 76 -5.90 7.30 4.95
N ASP A 77 -6.88 7.17 4.05
CA ASP A 77 -8.20 6.59 4.36
C ASP A 77 -8.18 5.10 4.04
N TRP A 78 -7.98 4.27 5.07
CA TRP A 78 -7.92 2.82 4.96
C TRP A 78 -9.32 2.21 4.88
N LYS A 79 -9.59 1.52 3.78
CA LYS A 79 -10.84 0.82 3.51
C LYS A 79 -10.63 -0.67 3.67
N LYS A 80 -11.63 -1.38 4.17
CA LYS A 80 -11.59 -2.85 4.19
C LYS A 80 -11.50 -3.37 2.76
N SER A 81 -10.56 -4.28 2.51
CA SER A 81 -10.58 -5.12 1.31
C SER A 81 -11.84 -5.97 1.40
N ARG A 82 -12.65 -5.97 0.33
CA ARG A 82 -13.88 -6.79 0.30
C ARG A 82 -13.45 -8.25 0.26
N SER A 83 -13.86 -9.04 1.24
CA SER A 83 -13.94 -10.50 1.10
C SER A 83 -14.89 -10.78 -0.06
N VAL A 84 -14.40 -11.49 -1.07
CA VAL A 84 -15.21 -11.97 -2.20
C VAL A 84 -16.23 -13.01 -1.76
#